data_AF-A0A5D4H708-F1
#
_entry.id   AF-A0A5D4H708-F1
#
_cell.length_a   1.000
_cell.length_b   1.000
_cell.length_c   1.000
_cell.angle_alpha   90.00
_cell.angle_beta   90.00
_cell.angle_gamma   90.00
#
_symmetry.space_group_name_H-M   'P 1'
#
loop_
_entity.id
_entity.type
_entity.pdbx_description
1 polymer ?
#
loop_
_entity_poly.entity_id
_entity_poly.type
_entity_poly.pdbx_seq_one_letter_code
_entity_poly.pdbx_strand_id
1 'polypeptide(L)' 'MPRYYFHIHSRDEEYPDRKGEPLDDDAQAIAMAHRIVSEIAEEPEHREIEVRVVGRKGRAVATVGTKGSR' A
#
# COMPACT_ATOMS: atom_id res chain seq x y z
N MET A 1 18.63 -3.65 -0.71
CA MET A 1 17.51 -3.51 -1.67
C MET A 1 16.21 -3.82 -0.94
N PRO A 2 15.18 -2.96 -1.04
CA PRO A 2 13.90 -3.19 -0.37
C PRO A 2 13.24 -4.46 -0.90
N ARG A 3 12.57 -5.19 0.01
CA ARG A 3 11.93 -6.46 -0.33
C ARG A 3 10.53 -6.27 -0.92
N TYR A 4 9.87 -5.19 -0.54
CA TYR A 4 8.54 -4.82 -1.00
C TYR A 4 8.50 -3.38 -1.52
N TYR A 5 7.63 -3.17 -2.50
CA TYR A 5 7.22 -1.89 -3.03
C TYR A 5 5.71 -1.73 -2.81
N PHE A 6 5.30 -0.52 -2.45
CA PHE A 6 3.91 -0.14 -2.21
C PHE A 6 3.51 0.88 -3.27
N HIS A 7 2.69 0.44 -4.22
CA HIS A 7 2.12 1.32 -5.23
C HIS A 7 0.82 1.90 -4.71
N ILE A 8 0.74 3.22 -4.63
CA ILE A 8 -0.37 3.93 -4.01
C ILE A 8 -1.19 4.58 -5.12
N HIS A 9 -2.45 4.20 -5.21
CA HIS A 9 -3.40 4.71 -6.18
C HIS A 9 -4.51 5.46 -5.45
N SER A 10 -4.71 6.72 -5.83
CA SER A 10 -5.92 7.48 -5.50
C SER A 10 -6.64 7.85 -6.78
N ARG A 11 -7.95 8.06 -6.69
CA ARG A 11 -8.73 8.54 -7.84
C ARG A 11 -8.37 9.97 -8.24
N ASP A 12 -7.98 10.78 -7.25
CA ASP A 12 -7.86 12.22 -7.37
C ASP A 12 -6.40 12.70 -7.37
N GLU A 13 -5.46 11.85 -6.94
CA GLU A 13 -4.04 12.21 -6.80
C GLU A 13 -3.09 11.04 -7.07
N GLU A 14 -1.90 11.33 -7.60
CA GLU A 14 -0.81 10.37 -7.72
C GLU A 14 0.13 10.48 -6.52
N TYR A 15 0.25 9.39 -5.75
CA TYR A 15 1.19 9.32 -4.64
C TYR A 15 2.48 8.62 -5.06
N PRO A 16 3.64 9.06 -4.55
CA PRO A 16 4.89 8.38 -4.80
C PRO A 16 4.91 6.99 -4.15
N ASP A 17 5.48 6.02 -4.86
CA ASP A 17 5.68 4.67 -4.34
C ASP A 17 6.48 4.68 -3.03
N ARG A 18 6.03 3.90 -2.05
CA ARG A 18 6.77 3.66 -0.81
C ARG A 18 7.53 2.33 -0.88
N LYS A 19 8.62 2.21 -0.13
CA LYS A 19 9.45 1.01 -0.06
C LYS A 19 9.38 0.40 1.33
N GLY A 20 9.21 -0.91 1.42
CA GLY A 20 9.25 -1.64 2.69
C GLY A 20 10.67 -1.88 3.18
N GLU A 21 10.79 -2.27 4.45
CA GLU A 21 12.09 -2.55 5.04
C GLU A 21 12.70 -3.82 4.41
N PRO A 22 14.04 -3.93 4.34
CA PRO A 22 14.70 -5.09 3.73
C PRO A 22 14.35 -6.43 4.38
N LEU A 23 13.98 -6.42 5.66
CA LEU A 23 13.73 -7.60 6.48
C LEU A 23 12.25 -7.92 6.70
N ASP A 24 11.35 -7.10 6.15
CA ASP A 24 9.91 -7.35 6.33
C ASP A 24 9.52 -8.74 5.79
N ASP A 25 8.56 -9.36 6.45
CA ASP A 25 7.81 -10.50 5.92
C ASP A 25 6.51 -10.04 5.23
N ASP A 26 5.77 -10.99 4.66
CA ASP A 26 4.52 -10.67 3.95
C ASP A 26 3.47 -10.06 4.90
N ALA A 27 3.42 -10.48 6.16
CA ALA A 27 2.45 -9.98 7.13
C ALA A 27 2.78 -8.54 7.56
N GLN A 28 4.05 -8.25 7.79
CA GLN A 28 4.56 -6.90 8.07
C GLN A 28 4.32 -5.96 6.90
N ALA A 29 4.55 -6.42 5.66
CA ALA A 29 4.26 -5.64 4.46
C ALA A 29 2.76 -5.32 4.34
N ILE A 30 1.88 -6.30 4.58
CA ILE A 30 0.43 -6.06 4.58
C ILE A 30 0.02 -5.06 5.67
N ALA A 31 0.56 -5.20 6.89
CA ALA A 31 0.29 -4.25 7.98
C ALA A 31 0.75 -2.83 7.64
N MET A 32 1.89 -2.68 6.95
CA MET A 32 2.36 -1.39 6.46
C MET A 32 1.42 -0.81 5.39
N ALA A 33 0.92 -1.63 4.46
CA ALA A 33 -0.07 -1.18 3.47
C ALA A 33 -1.35 -0.65 4.13
N HIS A 34 -1.85 -1.33 5.18
CA HIS A 34 -2.98 -0.82 5.97
C HIS A 34 -2.67 0.53 6.63
N ARG A 35 -1.47 0.72 7.20
CA ARG A 35 -1.08 2.03 7.77
C ARG A 35 -1.05 3.12 6.70
N ILE A 36 -0.48 2.85 5.53
CA ILE A 36 -0.42 3.82 4.43
C ILE A 36 -1.85 4.23 4.02
N VAL A 37 -2.76 3.27 3.88
CA VAL A 37 -4.16 3.55 3.58
C VAL A 37 -4.79 4.42 4.67
N SER A 38 -4.60 4.09 5.95
CA SER A 38 -5.15 4.87 7.06
C SER A 38 -4.58 6.29 7.12
N GLU A 39 -3.25 6.46 6.98
CA GLU A 39 -2.58 7.77 6.99
C GLU A 39 -3.14 8.70 5.92
N ILE A 40 -3.38 8.20 4.72
CA ILE A 40 -3.87 9.03 3.61
C ILE A 40 -5.39 9.24 3.71
N ALA A 41 -6.14 8.22 4.12
CA ALA A 41 -7.60 8.29 4.24
C ALA A 41 -8.09 9.13 5.44
N GLU A 42 -7.21 9.55 6.35
CA GLU A 42 -7.53 10.52 7.39
C GLU A 42 -7.96 11.87 6.81
N GLU A 43 -7.54 12.19 5.58
CA GLU A 43 -7.99 13.39 4.89
C GLU A 43 -9.32 13.12 4.15
N PRO A 44 -10.39 13.91 4.42
CA PRO A 44 -11.72 13.66 3.86
C PRO A 44 -11.81 13.74 2.33
N GLU A 45 -10.79 14.30 1.68
CA GLU A 45 -10.62 14.39 0.22
C GLU A 45 -10.12 13.07 -0.39
N HIS A 46 -9.52 12.17 0.39
CA HIS A 46 -8.88 10.93 -0.07
C HIS A 46 -9.69 9.67 0.28
N ARG A 47 -11.01 9.72 0.06
CA ARG A 47 -11.94 8.62 0.41
C ARG A 47 -11.71 7.32 -0.37
N GLU A 48 -10.99 7.34 -1.49
CA GLU A 48 -10.74 6.17 -2.34
C GLU A 48 -9.24 5.97 -2.59
N ILE A 49 -8.56 5.34 -1.62
CA ILE A 49 -7.15 4.93 -1.71
C ILE A 49 -7.06 3.42 -1.86
N GLU A 50 -6.17 2.98 -2.75
CA GLU A 50 -5.73 1.59 -2.91
C GLU A 50 -4.20 1.51 -2.86
N VAL A 51 -3.67 0.57 -2.10
CA VAL A 51 -2.24 0.27 -2.00
C VAL A 51 -1.99 -1.16 -2.45
N ARG A 52 -1.22 -1.31 -3.52
CA ARG A 52 -0.79 -2.62 -4.04
C ARG A 52 0.61 -2.95 -3.52
N VAL A 53 0.73 -4.10 -2.88
CA VAL A 53 1.99 -4.59 -2.30
C VAL A 53 2.65 -5.55 -3.28
N VAL A 54 3.86 -5.21 -3.72
CA VAL A 54 4.66 -6.00 -4.66
C VAL A 54 5.97 -6.42 -4.00
N GLY A 55 6.15 -7.73 -3.84
CA GLY A 55 7.38 -8.32 -3.33
C GLY A 55 8.46 -8.48 -4.39
N ARG A 56 9.57 -9.12 -4.00
CA ARG A 56 10.69 -9.42 -4.91
C ARG A 56 10.21 -10.09 -6.20
N LYS A 57 10.87 -9.74 -7.31
CA LYS A 57 10.58 -10.23 -8.66
C LYS A 57 9.16 -9.89 -9.17
N GLY A 58 8.53 -8.85 -8.63
CA GLY A 58 7.20 -8.42 -9.08
C GLY A 58 6.05 -9.29 -8.54
N ARG A 59 6.28 -10.09 -7.51
CA ARG A 59 5.23 -10.93 -6.90
C ARG A 59 4.16 -10.04 -6.26
N ALA A 60 2.92 -10.11 -6.74
CA ALA A 60 1.79 -9.50 -6.05
C ALA A 60 1.56 -10.20 -4.70
N VAL A 61 1.53 -9.43 -3.61
CA VAL A 61 1.35 -9.95 -2.23
C VAL A 61 -0.05 -9.65 -1.74
N ALA A 62 -0.48 -8.40 -1.85
CA ALA A 62 -1.79 -7.95 -1.40
C ALA A 62 -2.21 -6.68 -2.12
N THR A 63 -3.50 -6.36 -2.02
CA THR A 63 -4.07 -5.07 -2.39
C THR A 63 -4.99 -4.65 -1.25
N VAL A 64 -4.76 -3.48 -0.70
CA VAL A 64 -5.46 -2.95 0.48
C VAL A 64 -6.05 -1.61 0.09
N GLY A 65 -7.32 -1.37 0.39
CA GLY A 65 -7.93 -0.07 0.12
C GLY A 65 -8.97 0.33 1.15
N THR A 66 -9.46 1.56 1.05
CA THR A 66 -10.49 2.12 1.95
C THR A 66 -11.89 1.53 1.70
N LYS A 67 -12.16 1.07 0.48
CA LYS A 67 -13.38 0.30 0.17
C LYS A 67 -13.15 -1.15 0.55
N GLY A 68 -13.84 -1.58 1.61
CA GLY A 68 -13.87 -2.96 2.06
C GLY A 68 -14.10 -3.93 0.91
N SER A 69 -13.30 -5.00 0.94
CA SER A 69 -13.35 -6.20 0.11
C SER A 69 -14.69 -6.42 -0.62
N ARG A 70 -14.64 -6.48 -1.94
CA ARG A 70 -15.63 -7.25 -2.70
C ARG A 70 -15.10 -8.66 -2.94
#